data_AF-A0A956PJ97-F1
#
_entry.id   AF-A0A956PJ97-F1
#
_cell.length_a   1.000
_cell.length_b   1.000
_cell.length_c   1.000
_cell.angle_alpha   90.00
_cell.angle_beta   90.00
_cell.angle_gamma   90.00
#
_symmetry.space_group_name_H-M   'P 1'
#
loop_
_entity.id
_entity.type
_entity.pdbx_description
1 polymer ?
#
loop_
_entity_poly.entity_id
_entity_poly.type
_entity_poly.pdbx_seq_one_letter_code
_entity_poly.pdbx_strand_id
1 'polypeptide(L)'
;MSYLALLCSTPAIFLALGFLLPTGRLRALTGPVGLVSFTAWLLTQSGDFSAPERLLFASLWLLYFIKGWALMQVPREQFQSYSPVGLLLYSYLWPGVDPRGFRERGPFNPRGARWFAFGFPTMCVGITLGLVLAANFDSLSPHTVGLAGVLAVLTTIHLGYSDVLSGVLKLLGFPVKRLFYFPLLSRSLRDFWSFRWNRPFVEMNRLLFQPLFSRVMGKGATALALFLVSGLLHELALSFPADAGWGGPLLYFFIQGVGFLLERKWNLDKRGVFSRLWVWGMVFLPMPVLFHRPFLEALVIPLYRHLHSYPILSSPFELLAFSLTAVAWGHFLVLTASFQVPHRLNWKEELQRIRPLNRKLLWTYGGYIATMIFLWGFLTLQLRPEFLAGEKSALALIGVIALFWWSRIVIDAFYFEHSDWPEGVEFVLGHTMLTSLFVTIAGTYTWLLCWHLI
;
A
#
# COMPACT_ATOMS: atom_id res chain seq x y z
N MET A 1 19.54 -26.13 6.01
CA MET A 1 18.71 -25.01 6.50
C MET A 1 17.62 -24.77 5.49
N SER A 2 16.36 -24.54 5.90
CA SER A 2 15.32 -24.14 4.95
C SER A 2 15.68 -22.76 4.36
N TYR A 3 15.41 -22.54 3.07
CA TYR A 3 15.65 -21.25 2.40
C TYR A 3 14.99 -20.08 3.13
N LEU A 4 13.83 -20.31 3.74
CA LEU A 4 13.14 -19.36 4.62
C LEU A 4 13.97 -18.96 5.85
N ALA A 5 14.65 -19.90 6.50
CA ALA A 5 15.51 -19.58 7.64
C ALA A 5 16.69 -18.69 7.22
N LEU A 6 17.27 -18.95 6.04
CA LEU A 6 18.32 -18.12 5.46
C LEU A 6 17.81 -16.73 5.07
N LEU A 7 16.60 -16.65 4.50
CA LEU A 7 15.93 -15.40 4.19
C LEU A 7 15.73 -14.53 5.43
N CYS A 8 15.20 -15.12 6.49
CA CYS A 8 14.96 -14.40 7.75
C CYS A 8 16.27 -14.01 8.47
N SER A 9 17.35 -14.77 8.31
CA SER A 9 18.64 -14.46 8.94
C SER A 9 19.50 -13.47 8.15
N THR A 10 19.24 -13.27 6.85
CA THR A 10 20.03 -12.38 5.97
C THR A 10 20.17 -10.95 6.53
N PRO A 11 19.09 -10.27 6.98
CA PRO A 11 19.24 -8.94 7.56
C PRO A 11 20.06 -8.96 8.86
N ALA A 12 19.92 -9.99 9.70
CA ALA A 12 20.71 -10.14 10.92
C ALA A 12 22.21 -10.32 10.62
N ILE A 13 22.56 -11.05 9.56
CA ILE A 13 23.95 -11.19 9.10
C ILE A 13 24.52 -9.83 8.73
N PHE A 14 23.80 -9.03 7.93
CA PHE A 14 24.28 -7.67 7.57
C PHE A 14 24.38 -6.73 8.77
N LEU A 15 23.47 -6.84 9.75
CA LEU A 15 23.59 -6.09 10.99
C LEU A 15 24.84 -6.49 11.78
N ALA A 16 25.11 -7.79 11.94
CA ALA A 16 26.31 -8.29 12.60
C ALA A 16 27.59 -7.84 11.90
N LEU A 17 27.66 -8.00 10.56
CA LEU A 17 28.78 -7.49 9.75
C LEU A 17 28.94 -5.98 9.90
N GLY A 18 27.83 -5.24 10.03
CA GLY A 18 27.82 -3.81 10.27
C GLY A 18 28.52 -3.40 11.57
N PHE A 19 28.40 -4.19 12.64
CA PHE A 19 29.09 -3.95 13.92
C PHE A 19 30.55 -4.45 13.92
N LEU A 20 30.83 -5.54 13.21
CA LEU A 20 32.12 -6.23 13.23
C LEU A 20 33.14 -5.63 12.25
N LEU A 21 32.74 -5.32 11.02
CA LEU A 21 33.68 -4.90 9.97
C LEU A 21 34.11 -3.44 10.17
N PRO A 22 35.44 -3.17 10.22
CA PRO A 22 35.96 -1.81 10.33
C PRO A 22 35.63 -0.98 9.09
N THR A 23 35.57 0.35 9.26
CA THR A 23 35.41 1.29 8.14
C THR A 23 36.60 1.12 7.19
N GLY A 24 36.32 0.84 5.91
CA GLY A 24 37.38 0.61 4.93
C GLY A 24 36.91 -0.16 3.69
N ARG A 25 37.89 -0.57 2.86
CA ARG A 25 37.62 -1.26 1.57
C ARG A 25 36.87 -2.57 1.74
N LEU A 26 37.21 -3.37 2.75
CA LEU A 26 36.57 -4.66 2.99
C LEU A 26 35.05 -4.50 3.18
N ARG A 27 34.65 -3.57 4.07
CA ARG A 27 33.24 -3.23 4.32
C ARG A 27 32.55 -2.74 3.05
N ALA A 28 33.19 -1.85 2.29
CA ALA A 28 32.62 -1.31 1.06
C ALA A 28 32.38 -2.38 -0.02
N LEU A 29 33.19 -3.43 -0.06
CA LEU A 29 33.08 -4.54 -1.01
C LEU A 29 32.10 -5.64 -0.57
N THR A 30 31.83 -5.78 0.74
CA THR A 30 30.91 -6.81 1.26
C THR A 30 29.51 -6.74 0.62
N GLY A 31 28.96 -5.53 0.48
CA GLY A 31 27.64 -5.32 -0.12
C GLY A 31 27.55 -5.75 -1.59
N PRO A 32 28.37 -5.18 -2.50
CA PRO A 32 28.37 -5.54 -3.92
C PRO A 32 28.69 -7.03 -4.15
N VAL A 33 29.70 -7.57 -3.46
CA VAL A 33 30.06 -8.99 -3.59
C VAL A 33 28.90 -9.88 -3.12
N GLY A 34 28.28 -9.55 -1.98
CA GLY A 34 27.11 -10.28 -1.49
C GLY A 34 25.96 -10.27 -2.48
N LEU A 35 25.63 -9.10 -3.06
CA LEU A 35 24.56 -8.97 -4.04
C LEU A 35 24.84 -9.75 -5.33
N VAL A 36 26.06 -9.67 -5.87
CA VAL A 36 26.44 -10.39 -7.10
C VAL A 36 26.46 -11.89 -6.86
N SER A 37 27.10 -12.35 -5.78
CA SER A 37 27.13 -13.77 -5.42
C SER A 37 25.73 -14.34 -5.19
N PHE A 38 24.86 -13.57 -4.52
CA PHE A 38 23.46 -13.95 -4.34
C PHE A 38 22.72 -14.02 -5.66
N THR A 39 22.86 -13.03 -6.53
CA THR A 39 22.17 -13.01 -7.82
C THR A 39 22.63 -14.18 -8.70
N ALA A 40 23.94 -14.45 -8.74
CA ALA A 40 24.50 -15.58 -9.46
C ALA A 40 23.95 -16.91 -8.91
N TRP A 41 23.94 -17.07 -7.59
CA TRP A 41 23.34 -18.24 -6.94
C TRP A 41 21.85 -18.36 -7.23
N LEU A 42 21.06 -17.30 -7.11
CA LEU A 42 19.63 -17.30 -7.37
C LEU A 42 19.31 -17.77 -8.80
N LEU A 43 20.11 -17.35 -9.78
CA LEU A 43 19.96 -17.77 -11.17
C LEU A 43 20.27 -19.25 -11.40
N THR A 44 21.10 -19.89 -10.57
CA THR A 44 21.31 -21.36 -10.64
C THR A 44 20.20 -22.15 -9.98
N GLN A 45 19.39 -21.53 -9.11
CA GLN A 45 18.28 -22.18 -8.39
C GLN A 45 16.93 -22.04 -9.11
N SER A 46 16.91 -21.61 -10.38
CA SER A 46 15.67 -21.40 -11.13
C SER A 46 14.78 -22.65 -11.10
N GLY A 47 15.31 -23.86 -11.35
CA GLY A 47 14.51 -25.09 -11.40
C GLY A 47 13.85 -25.56 -10.09
N ASP A 48 14.34 -25.12 -8.93
CA ASP A 48 13.99 -25.74 -7.63
C ASP A 48 12.80 -25.08 -6.93
N PHE A 49 12.36 -23.92 -7.40
CA PHE A 49 11.31 -23.11 -6.76
C PHE A 49 10.08 -22.95 -7.66
N SER A 50 8.90 -22.94 -7.04
CA SER A 50 7.67 -22.51 -7.70
C SER A 50 7.72 -21.00 -8.04
N ALA A 51 6.91 -20.54 -9.00
CA ALA A 51 6.89 -19.13 -9.38
C ALA A 51 6.66 -18.16 -8.19
N PRO A 52 5.72 -18.40 -7.26
CA PRO A 52 5.58 -17.56 -6.07
C PRO A 52 6.80 -17.55 -5.16
N GLU A 53 7.47 -18.69 -4.97
CA GLU A 53 8.70 -18.78 -4.18
C GLU A 53 9.84 -18.01 -4.86
N ARG A 54 10.00 -18.14 -6.18
CA ARG A 54 10.97 -17.34 -6.95
C ARG A 54 10.70 -15.85 -6.77
N LEU A 55 9.45 -15.39 -6.87
CA LEU A 55 9.08 -14.00 -6.66
C LEU A 55 9.42 -13.53 -5.24
N LEU A 56 9.02 -14.31 -4.23
CA LEU A 56 9.25 -14.00 -2.82
C LEU A 56 10.74 -13.88 -2.53
N PHE A 57 11.51 -14.90 -2.91
CA PHE A 57 12.95 -14.97 -2.69
C PHE A 57 13.70 -13.91 -3.48
N ALA A 58 13.41 -13.75 -4.77
CA ALA A 58 14.03 -12.71 -5.57
C ALA A 58 13.74 -11.32 -4.98
N SER A 59 12.49 -11.01 -4.65
CA SER A 59 12.13 -9.67 -4.17
C SER A 59 12.68 -9.35 -2.79
N LEU A 60 12.49 -10.25 -1.81
CA LEU A 60 12.90 -10.00 -0.43
C LEU A 60 14.41 -10.08 -0.24
N TRP A 61 15.10 -11.09 -0.82
CA TRP A 61 16.55 -11.12 -0.72
C TRP A 61 17.19 -9.98 -1.47
N LEU A 62 16.73 -9.65 -2.69
CA LEU A 62 17.26 -8.50 -3.41
C LEU A 62 17.14 -7.22 -2.56
N LEU A 63 15.99 -7.00 -1.94
CA LEU A 63 15.78 -5.90 -1.00
C LEU A 63 16.76 -5.97 0.19
N TYR A 64 16.94 -7.14 0.81
CA TYR A 64 17.86 -7.30 1.95
C TYR A 64 19.33 -7.11 1.57
N PHE A 65 19.78 -7.62 0.42
CA PHE A 65 21.14 -7.43 -0.07
C PHE A 65 21.41 -5.96 -0.45
N ILE A 66 20.45 -5.29 -1.09
CA ILE A 66 20.54 -3.85 -1.40
C ILE A 66 20.61 -3.02 -0.11
N LYS A 67 19.75 -3.31 0.87
CA LYS A 67 19.74 -2.62 2.17
C LYS A 67 20.99 -2.92 2.99
N GLY A 68 21.46 -4.16 2.95
CA GLY A 68 22.72 -4.60 3.54
C GLY A 68 23.90 -3.84 2.95
N TRP A 69 23.97 -3.73 1.62
CA TRP A 69 24.95 -2.91 0.93
C TRP A 69 24.86 -1.44 1.38
N ALA A 70 23.66 -0.85 1.43
CA ALA A 70 23.49 0.52 1.92
C ALA A 70 23.98 0.70 3.37
N LEU A 71 23.73 -0.25 4.27
CA LEU A 71 24.28 -0.23 5.64
C LEU A 71 25.81 -0.32 5.65
N MET A 72 26.41 -1.09 4.75
CA MET A 72 27.87 -1.19 4.63
C MET A 72 28.51 0.10 4.13
N GLN A 73 27.76 0.99 3.45
CA GLN A 73 28.25 2.32 3.08
C GLN A 73 28.28 3.31 4.27
N VAL A 74 27.61 2.98 5.38
CA VAL A 74 27.67 3.80 6.60
C VAL A 74 28.97 3.48 7.36
N PRO A 75 29.78 4.50 7.73
CA PRO A 75 30.96 4.29 8.57
C PRO A 75 30.60 3.58 9.87
N ARG A 76 31.48 2.70 10.36
CA ARG A 76 31.22 1.84 11.55
C ARG A 76 30.87 2.67 12.77
N GLU A 77 31.58 3.77 13.00
CA GLU A 77 31.38 4.65 14.15
C GLU A 77 29.98 5.28 14.12
N GLN A 78 29.51 5.66 12.93
CA GLN A 78 28.15 6.16 12.74
C GLN A 78 27.13 5.04 12.90
N PHE A 79 27.36 3.87 12.32
CA PHE A 79 26.48 2.70 12.40
C PHE A 79 26.24 2.27 13.86
N GLN A 80 27.27 2.29 14.70
CA GLN A 80 27.18 1.99 16.13
C GLN A 80 26.29 2.96 16.92
N SER A 81 26.08 4.18 16.40
CA SER A 81 25.17 5.16 17.02
C SER A 81 23.69 4.94 16.69
N TYR A 82 23.35 3.96 15.84
CA TYR A 82 21.96 3.73 15.45
C TYR A 82 21.19 3.03 16.57
N SER A 83 19.92 3.41 16.74
CA SER A 83 18.98 2.73 17.63
C SER A 83 18.83 1.26 17.22
N PRO A 84 18.94 0.29 18.17
CA PRO A 84 18.68 -1.13 17.87
C PRO A 84 17.28 -1.36 17.31
N VAL A 85 16.27 -0.69 17.88
CA VAL A 85 14.88 -0.74 17.38
C VAL A 85 14.80 -0.15 15.97
N GLY A 86 15.48 0.98 15.74
CA GLY A 86 15.57 1.60 14.42
C GLY A 86 16.18 0.65 13.38
N LEU A 87 17.29 -0.02 13.71
CA LEU A 87 17.94 -1.00 12.83
C LEU A 87 17.05 -2.20 12.53
N LEU A 88 16.31 -2.73 13.52
CA LEU A 88 15.37 -3.83 13.29
C LEU A 88 14.21 -3.41 12.38
N LEU A 89 13.60 -2.24 12.63
CA LEU A 89 12.54 -1.70 11.78
C LEU A 89 13.04 -1.42 10.37
N TYR A 90 14.22 -0.81 10.23
CA TYR A 90 14.87 -0.60 8.94
C TYR A 90 15.05 -1.94 8.24
N SER A 91 15.66 -2.93 8.88
CA SER A 91 16.06 -4.20 8.25
C SER A 91 14.89 -5.07 7.82
N TYR A 92 13.86 -5.22 8.66
CA TYR A 92 12.77 -6.18 8.44
C TYR A 92 11.45 -5.57 7.95
N LEU A 93 11.12 -4.36 8.37
CA LEU A 93 9.80 -3.78 8.10
C LEU A 93 9.84 -2.73 6.98
N TRP A 94 10.87 -1.89 6.95
CA TRP A 94 10.94 -0.75 6.03
C TRP A 94 11.44 -1.17 4.64
N PRO A 95 10.71 -0.87 3.55
CA PRO A 95 11.15 -1.19 2.20
C PRO A 95 12.14 -0.17 1.60
N GLY A 96 12.38 0.96 2.26
CA GLY A 96 13.36 1.96 1.80
C GLY A 96 14.82 1.54 2.04
N VAL A 97 15.72 2.16 1.28
CA VAL A 97 17.15 1.79 1.23
C VAL A 97 18.02 2.75 2.03
N ASP A 98 17.53 3.95 2.34
CA ASP A 98 18.27 4.93 3.15
C ASP A 98 18.09 4.65 4.66
N PRO A 99 19.13 4.21 5.40
CA PRO A 99 18.99 3.85 6.81
C PRO A 99 18.91 5.07 7.74
N ARG A 100 19.25 6.28 7.26
CA ARG A 100 19.42 7.47 8.12
C ARG A 100 18.17 7.84 8.90
N GLY A 101 16.98 7.55 8.35
CA GLY A 101 15.70 7.76 9.03
C GLY A 101 15.49 6.91 10.29
N PHE A 102 16.36 5.95 10.54
CA PHE A 102 16.30 5.01 11.67
C PHE A 102 17.49 5.14 12.63
N ARG A 103 18.34 6.15 12.45
CA ARG A 103 19.49 6.39 13.33
C ARG A 103 19.03 6.64 14.76
N GLU A 104 18.08 7.53 14.95
CA GLU A 104 17.52 7.87 16.25
C GLU A 104 16.01 8.00 16.17
N ARG A 105 15.34 7.74 17.28
CA ARG A 105 13.91 7.95 17.42
C ARG A 105 13.68 9.38 17.90
N GLY A 106 13.06 10.19 17.05
CA GLY A 106 12.63 11.53 17.44
C GLY A 106 11.35 11.53 18.29
N PRO A 107 10.84 12.72 18.66
CA PRO A 107 9.57 12.84 19.34
C PRO A 107 8.41 12.39 18.44
N PHE A 108 7.26 12.09 19.07
CA PHE A 108 6.01 11.82 18.37
C PHE A 108 5.70 12.90 17.33
N ASN A 109 5.39 12.51 16.09
CA ASN A 109 5.16 13.46 14.99
C ASN A 109 3.74 13.35 14.42
N PRO A 110 2.81 14.24 14.82
CA PRO A 110 1.39 14.13 14.45
C PRO A 110 1.13 14.25 12.94
N ARG A 111 2.08 14.77 12.16
CA ARG A 111 1.94 14.86 10.70
C ARG A 111 1.82 13.49 10.02
N GLY A 112 2.26 12.42 10.69
CA GLY A 112 2.07 11.05 10.20
C GLY A 112 0.60 10.64 10.04
N ALA A 113 -0.30 11.22 10.85
CA ALA A 113 -1.73 10.94 10.79
C ALA A 113 -2.35 11.29 9.42
N ARG A 114 -1.88 12.37 8.78
CA ARG A 114 -2.37 12.78 7.45
C ARG A 114 -2.01 11.77 6.36
N TRP A 115 -0.87 11.08 6.50
CA TRP A 115 -0.47 10.06 5.54
C TRP A 115 -1.28 8.79 5.73
N PHE A 116 -1.52 8.40 6.98
CA PHE A 116 -2.46 7.31 7.28
C PHE A 116 -3.87 7.61 6.75
N ALA A 117 -4.37 8.83 6.99
CA ALA A 117 -5.71 9.25 6.58
C ALA A 117 -5.94 9.12 5.07
N PHE A 118 -4.89 9.31 4.27
CA PHE A 118 -4.93 9.11 2.82
C PHE A 118 -4.68 7.64 2.42
N GLY A 119 -3.69 6.99 3.04
CA GLY A 119 -3.25 5.65 2.68
C GLY A 119 -4.27 4.56 3.04
N PHE A 120 -4.93 4.67 4.19
CA PHE A 120 -5.84 3.63 4.68
C PHE A 120 -7.07 3.45 3.76
N PRO A 121 -7.82 4.49 3.39
CA PRO A 121 -8.92 4.34 2.43
C PRO A 121 -8.44 3.85 1.06
N THR A 122 -7.29 4.35 0.59
CA THR A 122 -6.69 3.90 -0.68
C THR A 122 -6.36 2.41 -0.65
N MET A 123 -5.84 1.91 0.47
CA MET A 123 -5.58 0.49 0.70
C MET A 123 -6.88 -0.32 0.67
N CYS A 124 -7.93 0.15 1.35
CA CYS A 124 -9.25 -0.49 1.33
C CYS A 124 -9.82 -0.59 -0.10
N VAL A 125 -9.73 0.49 -0.90
CA VAL A 125 -10.19 0.47 -2.31
C VAL A 125 -9.43 -0.59 -3.12
N GLY A 126 -8.11 -0.68 -2.96
CA GLY A 126 -7.31 -1.71 -3.63
C GLY A 126 -7.70 -3.15 -3.22
N ILE A 127 -7.95 -3.37 -1.92
CA ILE A 127 -8.39 -4.66 -1.39
C ILE A 127 -9.78 -5.01 -1.96
N THR A 128 -10.74 -4.08 -1.91
CA THR A 128 -12.08 -4.27 -2.47
C THR A 128 -12.00 -4.61 -3.96
N LEU A 129 -11.20 -3.89 -4.74
CA LEU A 129 -10.99 -4.19 -6.16
C LEU A 129 -10.46 -5.62 -6.35
N GLY A 130 -9.49 -6.05 -5.53
CA GLY A 130 -8.95 -7.41 -5.58
C GLY A 130 -9.98 -8.49 -5.22
N LEU A 131 -10.80 -8.28 -4.19
CA LEU A 131 -11.84 -9.23 -3.78
C LEU A 131 -12.95 -9.34 -4.84
N VAL A 132 -13.39 -8.21 -5.39
CA VAL A 132 -14.37 -8.18 -6.49
C VAL A 132 -13.81 -8.89 -7.72
N LEU A 133 -12.53 -8.68 -8.04
CA LEU A 133 -11.89 -9.34 -9.18
C LEU A 133 -11.81 -10.85 -8.98
N ALA A 134 -11.45 -11.31 -7.78
CA ALA A 134 -11.44 -12.73 -7.44
C ALA A 134 -12.84 -13.34 -7.55
N ALA A 135 -13.86 -12.69 -6.99
CA ALA A 135 -15.23 -13.19 -7.00
C ALA A 135 -15.86 -13.27 -8.41
N ASN A 136 -15.34 -12.50 -9.37
CA ASN A 136 -15.78 -12.49 -10.76
C ASN A 136 -14.81 -13.23 -11.69
N PHE A 137 -13.90 -14.05 -11.16
CA PHE A 137 -12.81 -14.65 -11.94
C PHE A 137 -13.30 -15.39 -13.19
N ASP A 138 -14.31 -16.25 -13.07
CA ASP A 138 -14.85 -17.05 -14.18
C ASP A 138 -15.62 -16.22 -15.23
N SER A 139 -16.09 -15.03 -14.85
CA SER A 139 -16.84 -14.13 -15.75
C SER A 139 -15.94 -13.17 -16.53
N LEU A 140 -14.65 -13.11 -16.19
CA LEU A 140 -13.70 -12.15 -16.75
C LEU A 140 -12.66 -12.85 -17.62
N SER A 141 -12.18 -12.15 -18.65
CA SER A 141 -11.06 -12.68 -19.44
C SER A 141 -9.80 -12.78 -18.57
N PRO A 142 -8.94 -13.81 -18.75
CA PRO A 142 -7.69 -13.94 -18.00
C PRO A 142 -6.78 -12.71 -18.13
N HIS A 143 -6.79 -12.05 -19.30
CA HIS A 143 -6.03 -10.83 -19.53
C HIS A 143 -6.56 -9.66 -18.68
N THR A 144 -7.87 -9.50 -18.58
CA THR A 144 -8.51 -8.51 -17.70
C THR A 144 -8.14 -8.76 -16.25
N VAL A 145 -8.21 -10.01 -15.79
CA VAL A 145 -7.80 -10.39 -14.43
C VAL A 145 -6.33 -10.09 -14.18
N GLY A 146 -5.45 -10.39 -15.14
CA GLY A 146 -4.04 -10.06 -15.04
C GLY A 146 -3.79 -8.56 -14.84
N LEU A 147 -4.31 -7.71 -15.73
CA LEU A 147 -4.05 -6.27 -15.66
C LEU A 147 -4.76 -5.58 -14.49
N ALA A 148 -6.05 -5.88 -14.27
CA ALA A 148 -6.80 -5.33 -13.14
C ALA A 148 -6.22 -5.82 -11.80
N GLY A 149 -5.69 -7.04 -11.77
CA GLY A 149 -5.02 -7.61 -10.61
C GLY A 149 -3.75 -6.86 -10.25
N VAL A 150 -2.91 -6.53 -11.24
CA VAL A 150 -1.75 -5.65 -11.03
C VAL A 150 -2.19 -4.29 -10.48
N LEU A 151 -3.24 -3.69 -11.04
CA LEU A 151 -3.78 -2.43 -10.53
C LEU A 151 -4.25 -2.52 -9.07
N ALA A 152 -4.93 -3.61 -8.69
CA ALA A 152 -5.37 -3.85 -7.33
C ALA A 152 -4.18 -3.98 -6.35
N VAL A 153 -3.13 -4.70 -6.75
CA VAL A 153 -1.90 -4.85 -5.94
C VAL A 153 -1.15 -3.53 -5.82
N LEU A 154 -1.00 -2.77 -6.91
CA LEU A 154 -0.36 -1.44 -6.88
C LEU A 154 -1.15 -0.47 -6.00
N THR A 155 -2.47 -0.47 -6.09
CA THR A 155 -3.33 0.40 -5.28
C THR A 155 -3.26 0.00 -3.79
N THR A 156 -3.37 -1.29 -3.49
CA THR A 156 -3.32 -1.81 -2.11
C THR A 156 -1.96 -1.54 -1.46
N ILE A 157 -0.87 -1.95 -2.12
CA ILE A 157 0.45 -1.98 -1.51
C ILE A 157 1.20 -0.67 -1.73
N HIS A 158 1.32 -0.23 -2.98
CA HIS A 158 2.19 0.89 -3.34
C HIS A 158 1.55 2.24 -3.02
N LEU A 159 0.24 2.40 -3.22
CA LEU A 159 -0.44 3.66 -2.95
C LEU A 159 -1.07 3.71 -1.55
N GLY A 160 -1.62 2.59 -1.07
CA GLY A 160 -2.30 2.52 0.23
C GLY A 160 -1.38 2.18 1.40
N TYR A 161 -0.98 0.91 1.52
CA TYR A 161 -0.19 0.38 2.62
C TYR A 161 1.12 1.14 2.83
N SER A 162 1.79 1.56 1.75
CA SER A 162 3.03 2.33 1.83
C SER A 162 2.88 3.63 2.63
N ASP A 163 1.75 4.31 2.51
CA ASP A 163 1.42 5.54 3.23
C ASP A 163 0.97 5.27 4.66
N VAL A 164 0.25 4.17 4.89
CA VAL A 164 -0.08 3.68 6.24
C VAL A 164 1.20 3.40 7.01
N LEU A 165 2.12 2.61 6.44
CA LEU A 165 3.40 2.26 7.05
C LEU A 165 4.27 3.51 7.30
N SER A 166 4.42 4.37 6.28
CA SER A 166 5.18 5.62 6.41
C SER A 166 4.56 6.54 7.47
N GLY A 167 3.24 6.63 7.52
CA GLY A 167 2.49 7.43 8.48
C GLY A 167 2.68 6.94 9.91
N VAL A 168 2.54 5.63 10.15
CA VAL A 168 2.73 5.01 11.46
C VAL A 168 4.17 5.17 11.95
N LEU A 169 5.18 4.88 11.12
CA LEU A 169 6.58 5.06 11.51
C LEU A 169 6.90 6.53 11.82
N LYS A 170 6.30 7.46 11.08
CA LYS A 170 6.40 8.89 11.37
C LYS A 170 5.76 9.26 12.70
N LEU A 171 4.56 8.76 12.99
CA LEU A 171 3.90 8.94 14.29
C LEU A 171 4.79 8.43 15.42
N LEU A 172 5.45 7.28 15.24
CA LEU A 172 6.39 6.70 16.20
C LEU A 172 7.69 7.50 16.37
N GLY A 173 7.90 8.57 15.60
CA GLY A 173 9.05 9.48 15.73
C GLY A 173 10.20 9.18 14.77
N PHE A 174 10.06 8.23 13.84
CA PHE A 174 11.07 7.99 12.81
C PHE A 174 10.87 8.97 11.64
N PRO A 175 11.87 9.79 11.26
CA PRO A 175 11.75 10.79 10.18
C PRO A 175 11.78 10.17 8.77
N VAL A 176 11.01 9.10 8.55
CA VAL A 176 10.84 8.47 7.25
C VAL A 176 10.09 9.39 6.28
N LYS A 177 10.32 9.14 4.99
CA LYS A 177 9.64 9.82 3.88
C LYS A 177 8.58 8.89 3.29
N ARG A 178 7.52 9.47 2.72
CA ARG A 178 6.56 8.70 1.91
C ARG A 178 7.30 7.96 0.80
N LEU A 179 6.95 6.70 0.61
CA LEU A 179 7.53 5.83 -0.41
C LEU A 179 7.04 6.21 -1.82
N PHE A 180 5.76 6.61 -1.91
CA PHE A 180 5.09 7.11 -3.11
C PHE A 180 4.42 8.46 -2.77
N TYR A 181 4.60 9.47 -3.61
CA TYR A 181 4.11 10.83 -3.35
C TYR A 181 3.26 11.36 -4.51
N PHE A 182 1.97 11.01 -4.50
CA PHE A 182 0.98 11.42 -5.50
C PHE A 182 1.51 11.33 -6.96
N PRO A 183 1.86 10.12 -7.44
CA PRO A 183 2.52 9.93 -8.74
C PRO A 183 1.69 10.43 -9.92
N LEU A 184 0.36 10.37 -9.85
CA LEU A 184 -0.53 10.84 -10.92
C LEU A 184 -0.52 12.36 -11.12
N LEU A 185 0.01 13.14 -10.15
CA LEU A 185 0.14 14.60 -10.27
C LEU A 185 1.40 15.03 -11.02
N SER A 186 2.22 14.09 -11.48
CA SER A 186 3.49 14.36 -12.16
C SER A 186 3.31 15.19 -13.44
N ARG A 187 4.16 16.18 -13.64
CA ARG A 187 4.21 17.00 -14.87
C ARG A 187 5.43 16.73 -15.74
N SER A 188 6.33 15.85 -15.30
CA SER A 188 7.50 15.42 -16.07
C SER A 188 7.91 14.01 -15.65
N LEU A 189 8.61 13.28 -16.53
CA LEU A 189 9.21 11.98 -16.23
C LEU A 189 10.23 12.10 -15.11
N ARG A 190 10.92 13.25 -15.02
CA ARG A 190 11.76 13.55 -13.86
C ARG A 190 10.96 13.64 -12.56
N ASP A 191 9.84 14.35 -12.56
CA ASP A 191 8.98 14.47 -11.37
C ASP A 191 8.47 13.08 -10.94
N PHE A 192 7.99 12.29 -11.91
CA PHE A 192 7.52 10.93 -11.69
C PHE A 192 8.62 10.02 -11.11
N TRP A 193 9.70 9.79 -11.85
CA TRP A 193 10.72 8.77 -11.52
C TRP A 193 11.72 9.20 -10.45
N SER A 194 11.93 10.50 -10.22
CA SER A 194 12.92 10.97 -9.23
C SER A 194 12.31 11.38 -7.88
N PHE A 195 11.01 11.71 -7.82
CA PHE A 195 10.44 12.31 -6.61
C PHE A 195 9.12 11.70 -6.14
N ARG A 196 8.32 11.10 -7.03
CA ARG A 196 6.94 10.69 -6.73
C ARG A 196 6.69 9.20 -6.78
N TRP A 197 7.38 8.47 -7.64
CA TRP A 197 7.26 7.02 -7.77
C TRP A 197 8.48 6.33 -7.14
N ASN A 198 8.21 5.35 -6.28
CA ASN A 198 9.18 4.39 -5.77
C ASN A 198 10.50 5.02 -5.27
N ARG A 199 10.39 5.90 -4.26
CA ARG A 199 11.56 6.55 -3.64
C ARG A 199 12.65 5.60 -3.14
N PRO A 200 12.36 4.38 -2.63
CA PRO A 200 13.39 3.40 -2.29
C PRO A 200 14.41 3.16 -3.40
N PHE A 201 13.97 3.07 -4.65
CA PHE A 201 14.87 2.84 -5.79
C PHE A 201 15.66 4.11 -6.16
N VAL A 202 15.07 5.29 -5.95
CA VAL A 202 15.81 6.57 -6.10
C VAL A 202 16.92 6.66 -5.04
N GLU A 203 16.63 6.27 -3.80
CA GLU A 203 17.60 6.21 -2.71
C GLU A 203 18.72 5.23 -3.02
N MET A 204 18.38 4.02 -3.46
CA MET A 204 19.33 3.01 -3.94
C MET A 204 20.24 3.56 -5.04
N ASN A 205 19.66 4.15 -6.09
CA ASN A 205 20.42 4.72 -7.20
C ASN A 205 21.40 5.78 -6.71
N ARG A 206 20.95 6.71 -5.87
CA ARG A 206 21.80 7.78 -5.32
C ARG A 206 22.92 7.27 -4.42
N LEU A 207 22.62 6.28 -3.57
CA LEU A 207 23.57 5.79 -2.55
C LEU A 207 24.58 4.80 -3.12
N LEU A 208 24.16 3.93 -4.05
CA LEU A 208 24.93 2.77 -4.47
C LEU A 208 25.49 2.91 -5.89
N PHE A 209 24.64 3.24 -6.87
CA PHE A 209 24.99 3.13 -8.30
C PHE A 209 25.49 4.44 -8.92
N GLN A 210 24.88 5.58 -8.57
CA GLN A 210 25.24 6.89 -9.11
C GLN A 210 26.71 7.26 -8.82
N PRO A 211 27.28 7.04 -7.63
CA PRO A 211 28.69 7.32 -7.36
C PRO A 211 29.66 6.49 -8.22
N LEU A 212 29.22 5.31 -8.70
CA LEU A 212 30.02 4.43 -9.55
C LEU A 212 30.01 4.93 -11.00
N PHE A 213 28.83 5.20 -11.55
CA PHE A 213 28.67 5.59 -12.96
C PHE A 213 29.13 7.02 -13.24
N SER A 214 28.85 7.96 -12.34
CA SER A 214 29.19 9.37 -12.56
C SER A 214 30.70 9.66 -12.61
N ARG A 215 31.54 8.72 -12.16
CA ARG A 215 33.01 8.82 -12.28
C ARG A 215 33.51 8.59 -13.71
N VAL A 216 32.76 7.82 -14.51
CA VAL A 216 33.20 7.35 -15.83
C VAL A 216 32.25 7.75 -16.96
N MET A 217 31.06 8.27 -16.64
CA MET A 217 30.02 8.64 -17.60
C MET A 217 29.55 10.09 -17.44
N GLY A 218 29.15 10.71 -18.55
CA GLY A 218 28.45 12.00 -18.53
C GLY A 218 27.05 11.91 -17.90
N LYS A 219 26.42 13.07 -17.62
CA LYS A 219 25.12 13.14 -16.91
C LYS A 219 23.99 12.35 -17.60
N GLY A 220 23.89 12.45 -18.93
CA GLY A 220 22.85 11.74 -19.71
C GLY A 220 23.05 10.23 -19.71
N ALA A 221 24.28 9.78 -19.97
CA ALA A 221 24.65 8.37 -19.93
C ALA A 221 24.47 7.76 -18.53
N THR A 222 24.83 8.50 -17.47
CA THR A 222 24.58 8.10 -16.08
C THR A 222 23.08 7.89 -15.83
N ALA A 223 22.23 8.81 -16.28
CA ALA A 223 20.78 8.68 -16.11
C ALA A 223 20.23 7.41 -16.82
N LEU A 224 20.64 7.18 -18.07
CA LEU A 224 20.23 6.00 -18.82
C LEU A 224 20.72 4.70 -18.15
N ALA A 225 21.98 4.66 -17.68
CA ALA A 225 22.53 3.52 -16.96
C ALA A 225 21.74 3.20 -15.68
N LEU A 226 21.30 4.21 -14.91
CA LEU A 226 20.47 4.01 -13.72
C LEU A 226 19.08 3.43 -14.05
N PHE A 227 18.50 3.82 -15.19
CA PHE A 227 17.27 3.21 -15.69
C PHE A 227 17.50 1.74 -16.10
N LEU A 228 18.61 1.43 -16.79
CA LEU A 228 18.94 0.05 -17.16
C LEU A 228 19.18 -0.85 -15.94
N VAL A 229 19.86 -0.35 -14.90
CA VAL A 229 19.98 -1.06 -13.61
C VAL A 229 18.59 -1.35 -13.04
N SER A 230 17.69 -0.38 -13.07
CA SER A 230 16.30 -0.59 -12.62
C SER A 230 15.60 -1.66 -13.46
N GLY A 231 15.82 -1.67 -14.78
CA GLY A 231 15.35 -2.72 -15.69
C GLY A 231 15.82 -4.11 -15.28
N LEU A 232 17.12 -4.29 -15.06
CA LEU A 232 17.70 -5.57 -14.61
C LEU A 232 17.11 -6.05 -13.28
N LEU A 233 16.88 -5.14 -12.33
CA LEU A 233 16.23 -5.50 -11.06
C LEU A 233 14.78 -5.94 -11.25
N HIS A 234 14.06 -5.37 -12.23
CA HIS A 234 12.71 -5.81 -12.56
C HIS A 234 12.69 -7.10 -13.39
N GLU A 235 13.72 -7.39 -14.18
CA GLU A 235 13.89 -8.73 -14.77
C GLU A 235 13.98 -9.80 -13.67
N LEU A 236 14.76 -9.54 -12.61
CA LEU A 236 14.85 -10.43 -11.45
C LEU A 236 13.54 -10.53 -10.67
N ALA A 237 12.71 -9.49 -10.66
CA ALA A 237 11.45 -9.47 -9.91
C ALA A 237 10.23 -9.95 -10.73
N LEU A 238 10.27 -9.92 -12.06
CA LEU A 238 9.12 -10.22 -12.92
C LEU A 238 9.41 -11.38 -13.88
N SER A 239 10.51 -11.31 -14.65
CA SER A 239 10.86 -12.32 -15.65
C SER A 239 11.40 -13.60 -15.01
N PHE A 240 12.27 -13.48 -14.00
CA PHE A 240 12.84 -14.64 -13.30
C PHE A 240 11.77 -15.49 -12.60
N PRO A 241 10.81 -14.92 -11.85
CA PRO A 241 9.74 -15.70 -11.26
C PRO A 241 8.80 -16.35 -12.28
N ALA A 242 8.61 -15.71 -13.44
CA ALA A 242 7.82 -16.26 -14.54
C ALA A 242 8.59 -17.29 -15.39
N ASP A 243 9.91 -17.41 -15.19
CA ASP A 243 10.84 -18.17 -16.05
C ASP A 243 10.79 -17.81 -17.54
N ALA A 244 10.30 -16.61 -17.85
CA ALA A 244 9.95 -16.21 -19.21
C ALA A 244 9.73 -14.70 -19.28
N GLY A 245 9.64 -14.17 -20.50
CA GLY A 245 9.40 -12.73 -20.71
C GLY A 245 10.63 -11.83 -20.50
N TRP A 246 11.82 -12.43 -20.47
CA TRP A 246 13.09 -11.74 -20.38
C TRP A 246 13.23 -10.62 -21.43
N GLY A 247 13.78 -9.49 -21.01
CA GLY A 247 14.01 -8.31 -21.85
C GLY A 247 12.86 -7.32 -21.86
N GLY A 248 11.64 -7.71 -21.45
CA GLY A 248 10.48 -6.83 -21.35
C GLY A 248 10.71 -5.70 -20.33
N PRO A 249 10.90 -6.01 -19.03
CA PRO A 249 11.20 -5.01 -18.03
C PRO A 249 12.41 -4.12 -18.38
N LEU A 250 13.48 -4.69 -18.94
CA LEU A 250 14.66 -3.93 -19.38
C LEU A 250 14.30 -2.94 -20.49
N LEU A 251 13.53 -3.37 -21.50
CA LEU A 251 13.05 -2.51 -22.58
C LEU A 251 12.14 -1.39 -22.06
N TYR A 252 11.23 -1.70 -21.12
CA TYR A 252 10.37 -0.69 -20.50
C TYR A 252 11.21 0.44 -19.87
N PHE A 253 12.20 0.10 -19.04
CA PHE A 253 13.03 1.11 -18.40
C PHE A 253 13.99 1.81 -19.36
N PHE A 254 14.43 1.15 -20.43
CA PHE A 254 15.14 1.81 -21.51
C PHE A 254 14.28 2.89 -22.19
N ILE A 255 13.02 2.58 -22.49
CA ILE A 255 12.04 3.55 -23.03
C ILE A 255 11.87 4.72 -22.06
N GLN A 256 11.76 4.47 -20.75
CA GLN A 256 11.69 5.54 -19.75
C GLN A 256 12.95 6.42 -19.75
N GLY A 257 14.14 5.82 -19.84
CA GLY A 257 15.40 6.54 -19.89
C GLY A 257 15.54 7.42 -21.14
N VAL A 258 15.17 6.90 -22.31
CA VAL A 258 15.13 7.68 -23.56
C VAL A 258 14.10 8.81 -23.45
N GLY A 259 12.90 8.51 -22.96
CA GLY A 259 11.84 9.50 -22.73
C GLY A 259 12.30 10.64 -21.81
N PHE A 260 13.01 10.31 -20.73
CA PHE A 260 13.59 11.28 -19.80
C PHE A 260 14.59 12.22 -20.47
N LEU A 261 15.43 11.70 -21.39
CA LEU A 261 16.39 12.51 -22.14
C LEU A 261 15.71 13.38 -23.20
N LEU A 262 14.70 12.84 -23.90
CA LEU A 262 13.91 13.56 -24.91
C LEU A 262 13.06 14.67 -24.29
N GLU A 263 12.45 14.42 -23.13
CA GLU A 263 11.68 15.41 -22.37
C GLU A 263 12.52 16.67 -22.11
N ARG A 264 13.77 16.48 -21.67
CA ARG A 264 14.70 17.58 -21.45
C ARG A 264 15.11 18.28 -22.74
N LYS A 265 15.32 17.53 -23.82
CA LYS A 265 15.72 18.08 -25.13
C LYS A 265 14.62 18.95 -25.74
N TRP A 266 13.35 18.56 -25.57
CA TRP A 266 12.20 19.22 -26.20
C TRP A 266 11.37 20.10 -25.26
N ASN A 267 11.82 20.28 -24.01
CA ASN A 267 11.14 21.05 -22.96
C ASN A 267 9.66 20.65 -22.81
N LEU A 268 9.36 19.35 -22.86
CA LEU A 268 7.98 18.85 -22.80
C LEU A 268 7.33 19.08 -21.42
N ASP A 269 8.15 19.26 -20.38
CA ASP A 269 7.76 19.58 -19.01
C ASP A 269 7.17 21.00 -18.85
N LYS A 270 7.33 21.87 -19.84
CA LYS A 270 6.86 23.28 -19.81
C LYS A 270 5.57 23.52 -20.60
N ARG A 271 4.94 22.47 -21.14
CA ARG A 271 3.78 22.57 -22.07
C ARG A 271 2.42 22.41 -21.38
N GLY A 272 2.31 22.74 -20.09
CA GLY A 272 1.04 22.76 -19.37
C GLY A 272 0.37 21.38 -19.31
N VAL A 273 -0.84 21.27 -19.86
CA VAL A 273 -1.64 20.02 -19.86
C VAL A 273 -0.96 18.91 -20.67
N PHE A 274 -0.30 19.26 -21.78
CA PHE A 274 0.41 18.29 -22.63
C PHE A 274 1.55 17.59 -21.88
N SER A 275 2.13 18.24 -20.88
CA SER A 275 3.18 17.63 -20.05
C SER A 275 2.64 16.44 -19.25
N ARG A 276 1.39 16.49 -18.77
CA ARG A 276 0.77 15.36 -18.06
C ARG A 276 0.44 14.22 -19.03
N LEU A 277 -0.13 14.54 -20.19
CA LEU A 277 -0.43 13.53 -21.21
C LEU A 277 0.83 12.82 -21.69
N TRP A 278 1.94 13.55 -21.85
CA TRP A 278 3.25 12.97 -22.15
C TRP A 278 3.69 11.97 -21.07
N VAL A 279 3.66 12.38 -19.79
CA VAL A 279 4.06 11.49 -18.68
C VAL A 279 3.17 10.25 -18.60
N TRP A 280 1.85 10.43 -18.66
CA TRP A 280 0.92 9.31 -18.61
C TRP A 280 1.07 8.38 -19.80
N GLY A 281 1.22 8.92 -21.01
CA GLY A 281 1.49 8.13 -22.21
C GLY A 281 2.78 7.33 -22.07
N MET A 282 3.87 7.97 -21.64
CA MET A 282 5.16 7.31 -21.46
C MET A 282 5.16 6.26 -20.35
N VAL A 283 4.40 6.43 -19.27
CA VAL A 283 4.35 5.48 -18.16
C VAL A 283 3.37 4.33 -18.43
N PHE A 284 2.16 4.63 -18.89
CA PHE A 284 1.10 3.63 -18.98
C PHE A 284 1.05 2.88 -20.31
N LEU A 285 1.35 3.52 -21.44
CA LEU A 285 1.30 2.85 -22.75
C LEU A 285 2.28 1.67 -22.87
N PRO A 286 3.55 1.78 -22.44
CA PRO A 286 4.47 0.64 -22.50
C PRO A 286 4.33 -0.32 -21.29
N MET A 287 3.41 -0.07 -20.36
CA MET A 287 3.23 -0.89 -19.16
C MET A 287 2.98 -2.40 -19.44
N PRO A 288 2.28 -2.81 -20.52
CA PRO A 288 2.18 -4.24 -20.88
C PRO A 288 3.53 -4.91 -21.21
N VAL A 289 4.57 -4.14 -21.56
CA VAL A 289 5.93 -4.65 -21.75
C VAL A 289 6.60 -4.93 -20.40
N LEU A 290 6.29 -4.12 -19.38
CA LEU A 290 6.78 -4.33 -18.01
C LEU A 290 6.08 -5.53 -17.35
N PHE A 291 4.75 -5.53 -17.34
CA PHE A 291 3.94 -6.64 -16.82
C PHE A 291 3.59 -7.58 -17.98
N HIS A 292 4.62 -8.22 -18.53
CA HIS A 292 4.49 -9.11 -19.67
C HIS A 292 3.57 -10.30 -19.38
N ARG A 293 2.96 -10.83 -20.44
CA ARG A 293 1.98 -11.92 -20.37
C ARG A 293 2.47 -13.15 -19.56
N PRO A 294 3.71 -13.66 -19.72
CA PRO A 294 4.18 -14.77 -18.89
C PRO A 294 4.14 -14.51 -17.37
N PHE A 295 4.43 -13.28 -16.93
CA PHE A 295 4.34 -12.91 -15.51
C PHE A 295 2.89 -12.93 -15.02
N LEU A 296 1.96 -12.39 -15.82
CA LEU A 296 0.53 -12.43 -15.49
C LEU A 296 0.02 -13.87 -15.38
N GLU A 297 0.41 -14.75 -16.30
CA GLU A 297 -0.01 -16.16 -16.34
C GLU A 297 0.63 -17.00 -15.25
N ALA A 298 1.87 -16.70 -14.85
CA ALA A 298 2.60 -17.46 -13.83
C ALA A 298 2.23 -17.06 -12.38
N LEU A 299 1.87 -15.79 -12.14
CA LEU A 299 1.74 -15.24 -10.78
C LEU A 299 0.41 -14.57 -10.53
N VAL A 300 -0.01 -13.63 -11.38
CA VAL A 300 -1.18 -12.78 -11.10
C VAL A 300 -2.47 -13.57 -11.26
N ILE A 301 -2.68 -14.19 -12.43
CA ILE A 301 -3.90 -14.96 -12.72
C ILE A 301 -4.03 -16.16 -11.74
N PRO A 302 -2.97 -16.95 -11.45
CA PRO A 302 -3.05 -18.02 -10.46
C PRO A 302 -3.36 -17.53 -9.05
N LEU A 303 -2.87 -16.36 -8.64
CA LEU A 303 -3.23 -15.76 -7.35
C LEU A 303 -4.75 -15.52 -7.27
N TYR A 304 -5.35 -14.89 -8.29
CA TYR A 304 -6.79 -14.64 -8.30
C TYR A 304 -7.61 -15.92 -8.44
N ARG A 305 -7.12 -16.91 -9.18
CA ARG A 305 -7.74 -18.26 -9.21
C ARG A 305 -7.70 -18.92 -7.83
N HIS A 306 -6.60 -18.81 -7.11
CA HIS A 306 -6.49 -19.33 -5.75
C HIS A 306 -7.44 -18.59 -4.79
N LEU A 307 -7.54 -17.27 -4.90
CA LEU A 307 -8.51 -16.49 -4.14
C LEU A 307 -9.96 -16.93 -4.45
N HIS A 308 -10.30 -17.11 -5.73
CA HIS A 308 -11.60 -17.61 -6.20
C HIS A 308 -11.93 -19.01 -5.67
N SER A 309 -10.92 -19.84 -5.36
CA SER A 309 -11.13 -21.19 -4.81
C SER A 309 -11.68 -21.19 -3.36
N TYR A 310 -11.58 -20.06 -2.64
CA TYR A 310 -12.20 -19.94 -1.32
C TYR A 310 -13.72 -19.80 -1.45
N PRO A 311 -14.53 -20.52 -0.65
CA PRO A 311 -15.99 -20.49 -0.77
C PRO A 311 -16.58 -19.08 -0.77
N ILE A 312 -16.07 -18.21 0.11
CA ILE A 312 -16.50 -16.80 0.25
C ILE A 312 -16.22 -15.93 -0.98
N LEU A 313 -15.37 -16.38 -1.91
CA LEU A 313 -15.00 -15.69 -3.14
C LEU A 313 -15.33 -16.52 -4.38
N SER A 314 -16.07 -17.63 -4.24
CA SER A 314 -16.41 -18.50 -5.37
C SER A 314 -17.41 -17.90 -6.34
N SER A 315 -18.12 -16.84 -5.94
CA SER A 315 -19.00 -16.05 -6.80
C SER A 315 -19.21 -14.64 -6.22
N PRO A 316 -19.73 -13.69 -7.01
CA PRO A 316 -20.08 -12.37 -6.51
C PRO A 316 -21.16 -12.43 -5.42
N PHE A 317 -22.07 -13.41 -5.52
CA PHE A 317 -23.12 -13.62 -4.52
C PHE A 317 -22.55 -14.10 -3.18
N GLU A 318 -21.59 -15.03 -3.19
CA GLU A 318 -20.93 -15.47 -1.95
C GLU A 318 -20.12 -14.36 -1.29
N LEU A 319 -19.43 -13.53 -2.09
CA LEU A 319 -18.76 -12.34 -1.58
C LEU A 319 -19.76 -11.36 -0.95
N LEU A 320 -20.92 -11.15 -1.58
CA LEU A 320 -22.00 -10.32 -1.04
C LEU A 320 -22.54 -10.90 0.28
N ALA A 321 -22.81 -12.21 0.32
CA ALA A 321 -23.32 -12.91 1.49
C ALA A 321 -22.33 -12.91 2.66
N PHE A 322 -21.04 -12.99 2.39
CA PHE A 322 -19.97 -12.80 3.39
C PHE A 322 -19.89 -11.35 3.85
N SER A 323 -19.92 -10.40 2.89
CA SER A 323 -19.86 -8.97 3.18
C SER A 323 -21.01 -8.53 4.08
N LEU A 324 -22.21 -9.06 3.87
CA LEU A 324 -23.39 -8.79 4.69
C LEU A 324 -23.14 -9.18 6.17
N THR A 325 -22.55 -10.36 6.41
CA THR A 325 -22.14 -10.78 7.74
C THR A 325 -21.06 -9.87 8.32
N ALA A 326 -20.06 -9.51 7.52
CA ALA A 326 -18.97 -8.64 7.95
C ALA A 326 -19.48 -7.24 8.34
N VAL A 327 -20.37 -6.64 7.57
CA VAL A 327 -20.95 -5.32 7.89
C VAL A 327 -21.90 -5.40 9.07
N ALA A 328 -22.60 -6.51 9.29
CA ALA A 328 -23.39 -6.72 10.51
C ALA A 328 -22.50 -6.63 11.76
N TRP A 329 -21.34 -7.30 11.76
CA TRP A 329 -20.33 -7.14 12.80
C TRP A 329 -19.74 -5.72 12.86
N GLY A 330 -19.63 -5.07 11.71
CA GLY A 330 -19.26 -3.66 11.59
C GLY A 330 -20.13 -2.73 12.42
N HIS A 331 -21.44 -2.99 12.56
CA HIS A 331 -22.32 -2.17 13.40
C HIS A 331 -21.90 -2.22 14.87
N PHE A 332 -21.55 -3.40 15.38
CA PHE A 332 -21.07 -3.54 16.75
C PHE A 332 -19.71 -2.87 16.96
N LEU A 333 -18.83 -2.89 15.95
CA LEU A 333 -17.57 -2.14 15.97
C LEU A 333 -17.81 -0.62 16.05
N VAL A 334 -18.82 -0.10 15.36
CA VAL A 334 -19.23 1.31 15.50
C VAL A 334 -19.68 1.62 16.92
N LEU A 335 -20.42 0.72 17.57
CA LEU A 335 -20.82 0.89 18.97
C LEU A 335 -19.61 0.92 19.90
N THR A 336 -18.63 0.02 19.70
CA THR A 336 -17.38 0.03 20.48
C THR A 336 -16.65 1.37 20.36
N ALA A 337 -16.60 1.96 19.17
CA ALA A 337 -16.05 3.30 18.99
C ALA A 337 -16.92 4.37 19.69
N SER A 338 -18.24 4.27 19.56
CA SER A 338 -19.21 5.23 20.13
C SER A 338 -19.13 5.29 21.67
N PHE A 339 -18.95 4.15 22.34
CA PHE A 339 -18.80 4.10 23.81
C PHE A 339 -17.52 4.76 24.33
N GLN A 340 -16.50 4.94 23.47
CA GLN A 340 -15.27 5.65 23.85
C GLN A 340 -15.42 7.17 23.78
N VAL A 341 -16.35 7.68 22.97
CA VAL A 341 -16.52 9.11 22.68
C VAL A 341 -16.72 9.96 23.95
N PRO A 342 -17.58 9.60 24.92
CA PRO A 342 -17.79 10.43 26.10
C PRO A 342 -16.51 10.64 26.92
N HIS A 343 -15.65 9.63 26.98
CA HIS A 343 -14.37 9.70 27.69
C HIS A 343 -13.34 10.51 26.87
N ARG A 344 -13.22 10.22 25.57
CA ARG A 344 -12.24 10.86 24.67
C ARG A 344 -12.50 12.35 24.45
N LEU A 345 -13.77 12.77 24.47
CA LEU A 345 -14.18 14.17 24.31
C LEU A 345 -14.42 14.88 25.64
N ASN A 346 -14.04 14.27 26.77
CA ASN A 346 -14.23 14.85 28.11
C ASN A 346 -15.66 15.38 28.36
N TRP A 347 -16.67 14.61 27.94
CA TRP A 347 -18.08 15.04 28.03
C TRP A 347 -18.55 15.30 29.45
N LYS A 348 -17.87 14.73 30.46
CA LYS A 348 -18.16 14.99 31.87
C LYS A 348 -18.03 16.49 32.20
N GLU A 349 -17.05 17.18 31.64
CA GLU A 349 -16.79 18.60 31.88
C GLU A 349 -17.44 19.47 30.79
N GLU A 350 -17.27 19.10 29.51
CA GLU A 350 -17.77 19.89 28.39
C GLU A 350 -19.31 20.00 28.38
N LEU A 351 -20.03 18.90 28.64
CA LEU A 351 -21.51 18.94 28.65
C LEU A 351 -22.09 19.63 29.90
N GLN A 352 -21.29 19.94 30.93
CA GLN A 352 -21.76 20.73 32.07
C GLN A 352 -21.92 22.21 31.71
N ARG A 353 -21.20 22.69 30.68
CA ARG A 353 -21.24 24.08 30.21
C ARG A 353 -22.52 24.40 29.43
N ILE A 354 -23.23 23.39 28.92
CA ILE A 354 -24.48 23.55 28.18
C ILE A 354 -25.71 23.40 29.10
N ARG A 355 -26.85 23.99 28.66
CA ARG A 355 -28.12 23.90 29.39
C ARG A 355 -28.51 22.44 29.66
N PRO A 356 -29.10 22.10 30.83
CA PRO A 356 -29.49 20.73 31.16
C PRO A 356 -30.39 20.05 30.13
N LEU A 357 -31.29 20.82 29.49
CA LEU A 357 -32.15 20.32 28.42
C LEU A 357 -31.32 19.80 27.23
N ASN A 358 -30.37 20.60 26.72
CA ASN A 358 -29.54 20.22 25.57
C ASN A 358 -28.68 18.99 25.89
N ARG A 359 -28.17 18.87 27.12
CA ARG A 359 -27.45 17.67 27.57
C ARG A 359 -28.36 16.44 27.57
N LYS A 360 -29.59 16.55 28.07
CA LYS A 360 -30.56 15.45 28.03
C LYS A 360 -30.90 15.06 26.60
N LEU A 361 -31.14 16.03 25.72
CA LEU A 361 -31.40 15.78 24.29
C LEU A 361 -30.25 15.04 23.61
N LEU A 362 -29.00 15.45 23.85
CA LEU A 362 -27.81 14.79 23.31
C LEU A 362 -27.75 13.31 23.74
N TRP A 363 -28.00 13.00 25.02
CA TRP A 363 -28.04 11.62 25.50
C TRP A 363 -29.24 10.84 24.96
N THR A 364 -30.41 11.46 24.85
CA THR A 364 -31.61 10.83 24.27
C THR A 364 -31.37 10.45 22.81
N TYR A 365 -30.88 11.39 21.99
CA TYR A 365 -30.57 11.12 20.59
C TYR A 365 -29.42 10.13 20.43
N GLY A 366 -28.37 10.25 21.23
CA GLY A 366 -27.26 9.28 21.24
C GLY A 366 -27.73 7.87 21.60
N GLY A 367 -28.63 7.74 22.59
CA GLY A 367 -29.26 6.48 22.96
C GLY A 367 -30.09 5.88 21.81
N TYR A 368 -30.95 6.68 21.17
CA TYR A 368 -31.72 6.22 20.01
C TYR A 368 -30.83 5.76 18.86
N ILE A 369 -29.78 6.52 18.55
CA ILE A 369 -28.81 6.16 17.50
C ILE A 369 -28.10 4.85 17.85
N ALA A 370 -27.59 4.70 19.08
CA ALA A 370 -26.92 3.48 19.51
C ALA A 370 -27.86 2.25 19.47
N THR A 371 -29.10 2.40 19.93
CA THR A 371 -30.12 1.35 19.83
C THR A 371 -30.39 0.99 18.37
N MET A 372 -30.54 1.97 17.47
CA MET A 372 -30.74 1.69 16.04
C MET A 372 -29.55 0.96 15.43
N ILE A 373 -28.31 1.39 15.70
CA ILE A 373 -27.11 0.71 15.19
C ILE A 373 -27.04 -0.74 15.71
N PHE A 374 -27.34 -0.97 16.99
CA PHE A 374 -27.44 -2.32 17.54
C PHE A 374 -28.49 -3.16 16.81
N LEU A 375 -29.70 -2.60 16.62
CA LEU A 375 -30.78 -3.28 15.92
C LEU A 375 -30.41 -3.58 14.45
N TRP A 376 -29.74 -2.67 13.74
CA TRP A 376 -29.26 -2.92 12.38
C TRP A 376 -28.28 -4.08 12.31
N GLY A 377 -27.30 -4.13 13.23
CA GLY A 377 -26.38 -5.26 13.30
C GLY A 377 -27.09 -6.58 13.63
N PHE A 378 -27.97 -6.56 14.64
CA PHE A 378 -28.72 -7.73 15.09
C PHE A 378 -29.68 -8.25 14.02
N LEU A 379 -30.53 -7.39 13.45
CA LEU A 379 -31.50 -7.74 12.42
C LEU A 379 -30.80 -8.24 11.15
N THR A 380 -29.64 -7.70 10.80
CA THR A 380 -28.88 -8.18 9.64
C THR A 380 -28.33 -9.59 9.84
N LEU A 381 -27.96 -9.97 11.07
CA LEU A 381 -27.58 -11.35 11.37
C LEU A 381 -28.78 -12.29 11.38
N GLN A 382 -29.91 -11.85 11.96
CA GLN A 382 -31.11 -12.68 12.09
C GLN A 382 -31.83 -12.89 10.75
N LEU A 383 -32.01 -11.80 9.98
CA LEU A 383 -32.75 -11.79 8.72
C LEU A 383 -31.84 -12.02 7.51
N ARG A 384 -30.63 -12.55 7.73
CA ARG A 384 -29.66 -12.80 6.64
C ARG A 384 -30.24 -13.69 5.54
N PRO A 385 -30.91 -14.82 5.84
CA PRO A 385 -31.53 -15.65 4.80
C PRO A 385 -32.56 -14.87 3.96
N GLU A 386 -33.43 -14.10 4.59
CA GLU A 386 -34.50 -13.33 3.98
C GLU A 386 -33.95 -12.16 3.14
N PHE A 387 -32.87 -11.53 3.62
CA PHE A 387 -32.11 -10.52 2.90
C PHE A 387 -31.49 -11.06 1.61
N LEU A 388 -30.86 -12.24 1.68
CA LEU A 388 -30.26 -12.89 0.52
C LEU A 388 -31.29 -13.51 -0.43
N ALA A 389 -32.46 -13.89 0.08
CA ALA A 389 -33.58 -14.37 -0.72
C ALA A 389 -34.34 -13.25 -1.45
N GLY A 390 -34.13 -11.99 -1.04
CA GLY A 390 -34.77 -10.83 -1.67
C GLY A 390 -36.25 -10.65 -1.28
N GLU A 391 -36.63 -11.03 -0.06
CA GLU A 391 -38.01 -10.80 0.41
C GLU A 391 -38.33 -9.30 0.46
N LYS A 392 -39.51 -8.90 -0.04
CA LYS A 392 -39.87 -7.48 -0.22
C LYS A 392 -39.78 -6.65 1.07
N SER A 393 -40.27 -7.18 2.19
CA SER A 393 -40.19 -6.52 3.51
C SER A 393 -38.75 -6.39 3.99
N ALA A 394 -37.94 -7.41 3.73
CA ALA A 394 -36.54 -7.47 4.13
C ALA A 394 -35.69 -6.49 3.27
N LEU A 395 -35.95 -6.40 1.97
CA LEU A 395 -35.36 -5.39 1.08
C LEU A 395 -35.77 -3.97 1.45
N ALA A 396 -37.02 -3.74 1.85
CA ALA A 396 -37.46 -2.44 2.36
C ALA A 396 -36.67 -2.05 3.62
N LEU A 397 -36.44 -2.99 4.54
CA LEU A 397 -35.61 -2.79 5.72
C LEU A 397 -34.15 -2.47 5.35
N ILE A 398 -33.56 -3.21 4.41
CA ILE A 398 -32.21 -2.92 3.88
C ILE A 398 -32.15 -1.50 3.29
N GLY A 399 -33.18 -1.07 2.56
CA GLY A 399 -33.30 0.29 2.03
C GLY A 399 -33.26 1.35 3.12
N VAL A 400 -33.97 1.12 4.23
CA VAL A 400 -33.95 2.02 5.40
C VAL A 400 -32.56 2.05 6.06
N ILE A 401 -31.91 0.89 6.21
CA ILE A 401 -30.56 0.81 6.80
C ILE A 401 -29.54 1.52 5.89
N ALA A 402 -29.60 1.31 4.58
CA ALA A 402 -28.74 1.97 3.61
C ALA A 402 -28.94 3.50 3.65
N LEU A 403 -30.19 3.98 3.70
CA LEU A 403 -30.50 5.40 3.83
C LEU A 403 -29.95 6.00 5.12
N PHE A 404 -30.08 5.29 6.25
CA PHE A 404 -29.49 5.69 7.52
C PHE A 404 -27.97 5.92 7.40
N TRP A 405 -27.23 4.97 6.84
CA TRP A 405 -25.78 5.11 6.72
C TRP A 405 -25.35 6.13 5.65
N TRP A 406 -26.03 6.21 4.51
CA TRP A 406 -25.75 7.24 3.52
C TRP A 406 -26.01 8.65 4.06
N SER A 407 -27.09 8.83 4.82
CA SER A 407 -27.35 10.12 5.48
C SER A 407 -26.23 10.50 6.44
N ARG A 408 -25.70 9.55 7.23
CA ARG A 408 -24.56 9.79 8.12
C ARG A 408 -23.33 10.27 7.35
N ILE A 409 -23.01 9.65 6.20
CA ILE A 409 -21.86 10.01 5.35
C ILE A 409 -22.05 11.38 4.69
N VAL A 410 -23.24 11.65 4.14
CA VAL A 410 -23.57 12.94 3.51
C VAL A 410 -23.50 14.07 4.54
N ILE A 411 -24.08 13.88 5.72
CA ILE A 411 -23.99 14.86 6.80
C ILE A 411 -22.51 15.07 7.19
N ASP A 412 -21.72 14.01 7.31
CA ASP A 412 -20.29 14.13 7.61
C ASP A 412 -19.53 14.99 6.60
N ALA A 413 -19.81 14.78 5.31
CA ALA A 413 -19.08 15.40 4.22
C ALA A 413 -19.49 16.85 3.95
N PHE A 414 -20.75 17.21 4.19
CA PHE A 414 -21.31 18.50 3.78
C PHE A 414 -21.73 19.41 4.93
N TYR A 415 -21.99 18.87 6.13
CA TYR A 415 -22.42 19.67 7.29
C TYR A 415 -21.26 19.99 8.23
N PHE A 416 -20.38 19.02 8.52
CA PHE A 416 -19.26 19.23 9.43
C PHE A 416 -18.03 19.80 8.72
N GLU A 417 -17.44 20.84 9.30
CA GLU A 417 -16.16 21.38 8.88
C GLU A 417 -15.01 20.71 9.63
N HIS A 418 -13.80 20.78 9.06
CA HIS A 418 -12.61 20.23 9.75
C HIS A 418 -12.37 20.88 11.12
N SER A 419 -12.76 22.14 11.29
CA SER A 419 -12.68 22.90 12.54
C SER A 419 -13.64 22.42 13.62
N ASP A 420 -14.69 21.68 13.26
CA ASP A 420 -15.66 21.13 14.23
C ASP A 420 -15.11 19.91 14.97
N TRP A 421 -14.08 19.28 14.41
CA TRP A 421 -13.49 18.07 14.96
C TRP A 421 -12.37 18.39 15.94
N PRO A 422 -12.28 17.67 17.07
CA PRO A 422 -11.19 17.83 18.02
C PRO A 422 -9.84 17.56 17.37
N GLU A 423 -8.86 18.40 17.68
CA GLU A 423 -7.49 18.16 17.26
C GLU A 423 -6.92 16.92 17.95
N GLY A 424 -6.16 16.12 17.20
CA GLY A 424 -5.48 14.96 17.77
C GLY A 424 -5.31 13.84 16.76
N VAL A 425 -4.22 13.09 16.89
CA VAL A 425 -3.93 11.97 15.98
C VAL A 425 -4.99 10.88 16.10
N GLU A 426 -5.42 10.55 17.30
CA GLU A 426 -6.45 9.53 17.53
C GLU A 426 -7.77 9.86 16.83
N PHE A 427 -8.17 11.12 16.79
CA PHE A 427 -9.37 11.56 16.09
C PHE A 427 -9.22 11.49 14.58
N VAL A 428 -8.06 11.87 14.02
CA VAL A 428 -7.79 11.74 12.59
C VAL A 428 -7.80 10.27 12.14
N LEU A 429 -7.13 9.39 12.90
CA LEU A 429 -7.10 7.96 12.60
C LEU A 429 -8.49 7.34 12.75
N GLY A 430 -9.15 7.58 13.89
CA GLY A 430 -10.47 7.06 14.20
C GLY A 430 -11.54 7.51 13.21
N HIS A 431 -11.58 8.79 12.86
CA HIS A 431 -12.50 9.34 11.87
C HIS A 431 -12.27 8.73 10.48
N THR A 432 -11.01 8.55 10.06
CA THR A 432 -10.69 7.89 8.77
C THR A 432 -11.21 6.46 8.75
N MET A 433 -10.93 5.68 9.80
CA MET A 433 -11.33 4.28 9.88
C MET A 433 -12.84 4.11 9.98
N LEU A 434 -13.51 4.94 10.79
CA LEU A 434 -14.97 4.94 10.91
C LEU A 434 -15.66 5.34 9.61
N THR A 435 -15.18 6.37 8.92
CA THR A 435 -15.75 6.79 7.63
C THR A 435 -15.58 5.70 6.58
N SER A 436 -14.41 5.04 6.54
CA SER A 436 -14.20 3.88 5.65
C SER A 436 -15.16 2.73 5.97
N LEU A 437 -15.42 2.48 7.26
CA LEU A 437 -16.39 1.49 7.72
C LEU A 437 -17.83 1.87 7.33
N PHE A 438 -18.24 3.13 7.53
CA PHE A 438 -19.58 3.61 7.14
C PHE A 438 -19.82 3.45 5.64
N VAL A 439 -18.83 3.84 4.82
CA VAL A 439 -18.89 3.66 3.36
C VAL A 439 -19.01 2.18 2.99
N THR A 440 -18.28 1.31 3.69
CA THR A 440 -18.37 -0.14 3.46
C THR A 440 -19.75 -0.67 3.82
N ILE A 441 -20.31 -0.29 4.99
CA ILE A 441 -21.64 -0.70 5.43
C ILE A 441 -22.71 -0.22 4.44
N ALA A 442 -22.73 1.07 4.12
CA ALA A 442 -23.68 1.66 3.17
C ALA A 442 -23.55 1.02 1.79
N GLY A 443 -22.32 0.81 1.31
CA GLY A 443 -22.01 0.18 0.04
C GLY A 443 -22.51 -1.26 -0.05
N THR A 444 -22.32 -2.08 0.99
CA THR A 444 -22.77 -3.48 0.99
C THR A 444 -24.30 -3.59 0.95
N TYR A 445 -25.02 -2.79 1.74
CA TYR A 445 -26.49 -2.80 1.67
C TYR A 445 -27.01 -2.28 0.32
N THR A 446 -26.35 -1.25 -0.24
CA THR A 446 -26.69 -0.75 -1.59
C THR A 446 -26.43 -1.81 -2.65
N TRP A 447 -25.31 -2.53 -2.56
CA TRP A 447 -24.98 -3.63 -3.46
C TRP A 447 -26.04 -4.74 -3.39
N LEU A 448 -26.49 -5.12 -2.19
CA LEU A 448 -27.56 -6.10 -2.02
C LEU A 448 -28.88 -5.64 -2.65
N LEU A 449 -29.27 -4.36 -2.48
CA LEU A 449 -30.46 -3.82 -3.13
C LEU A 449 -30.35 -3.88 -4.65
N CYS A 450 -29.23 -3.43 -5.21
CA CYS A 450 -29.00 -3.49 -6.64
C CYS A 450 -29.03 -4.93 -7.17
N TRP A 451 -28.52 -5.90 -6.41
CA TRP A 451 -28.52 -7.32 -6.78
C TRP A 451 -29.93 -7.88 -7.01
N HIS A 452 -30.93 -7.40 -6.28
CA HIS A 452 -32.31 -7.87 -6.42
C HIS A 452 -33.20 -6.99 -7.32
N LEU A 453 -32.71 -5.81 -7.71
CA LEU A 453 -33.45 -4.87 -8.58
C LEU A 453 -33.07 -4.97 -10.06
N ILE A 454 -31.89 -5.52 -10.36
CA ILE A 454 -31.36 -5.78 -11.71
C ILE A 454 -31.51 -7.27 -11.98
#